data_AF-A0A1C7WGE5-F1
#
_entry.id   AF-A0A1C7WGE5-F1
#
_cell.length_a   1.000
_cell.length_b   1.000
_cell.length_c   1.000
_cell.angle_alpha   90.00
_cell.angle_beta   90.00
_cell.angle_gamma   90.00
#
_symmetry.space_group_name_H-M   'P 1'
#
loop_
_entity.id
_entity.type
_entity.pdbx_description
1 polymer ?
#
loop_
_entity_poly.entity_id
_entity_poly.type
_entity_poly.pdbx_seq_one_letter_code
_entity_poly.pdbx_strand_id
1 'polypeptide(L)'
;MGRKSTIHKLPTDVRVHIERRLREDQLTLDELLTDIRTHFPDADDTPSRSALGRYKQSFGEMVGRMREQDQMARLLVSELGENPDERAGALMVQAVTTLTSHATFTALEEDKPDIDTVRHLARAAKDVLQARKVSFDEREAIERKAREQQLREQDANLKQVASAQGLSEDQVQFWREHVLGIK
;
A
#
# COMPACT_ATOMS: atom_id res chain seq x y z
N MET A 1 -13.27 19.83 20.50
CA MET A 1 -12.60 18.51 20.59
C MET A 1 -13.31 17.64 21.62
N GLY A 2 -13.79 16.46 21.21
CA GLY A 2 -14.50 15.54 22.11
C GLY A 2 -13.59 15.06 23.25
N ARG A 3 -14.10 15.11 24.48
CA ARG A 3 -13.37 14.65 25.68
C ARG A 3 -13.05 13.16 25.53
N LYS A 4 -11.76 12.79 25.65
CA LYS A 4 -11.32 11.38 25.64
C LYS A 4 -12.12 10.57 26.66
N SER A 5 -12.55 9.38 26.26
CA SER A 5 -13.36 8.48 27.11
C SER A 5 -12.65 8.24 28.45
N THR A 6 -13.42 8.18 29.53
CA THR A 6 -12.90 7.84 30.87
C THR A 6 -12.30 6.44 30.91
N ILE A 7 -12.63 5.57 29.95
CA ILE A 7 -11.99 4.26 29.74
C ILE A 7 -10.47 4.38 29.56
N HIS A 8 -9.98 5.46 28.94
CA HIS A 8 -8.53 5.68 28.77
C HIS A 8 -7.80 6.07 30.06
N LYS A 9 -8.52 6.33 31.15
CA LYS A 9 -7.94 6.60 32.47
C LYS A 9 -7.87 5.36 33.35
N LEU A 10 -8.55 4.29 32.95
CA LEU A 10 -8.52 3.02 33.67
C LEU A 10 -7.11 2.42 33.66
N PRO A 11 -6.77 1.60 34.68
CA PRO A 11 -5.57 0.79 34.68
C PRO A 11 -5.42 0.02 33.36
N THR A 12 -4.18 -0.14 32.91
CA THR A 12 -3.86 -0.76 31.61
C THR A 12 -4.48 -2.14 31.48
N ASP A 13 -4.43 -2.96 32.53
CA ASP A 13 -4.94 -4.33 32.52
C ASP A 13 -6.46 -4.38 32.30
N VAL A 14 -7.21 -3.50 32.96
CA VAL A 14 -8.66 -3.36 32.79
C VAL A 14 -9.01 -2.93 31.38
N ARG A 15 -8.25 -1.96 30.83
CA ARG A 15 -8.46 -1.47 29.46
C ARG A 15 -8.20 -2.55 28.42
N VAL A 16 -7.09 -3.26 28.53
CA VAL A 16 -6.72 -4.36 27.61
C VAL A 16 -7.78 -5.45 27.65
N HIS A 17 -8.32 -5.77 28.83
CA HIS A 17 -9.42 -6.72 28.95
C HIS A 17 -10.70 -6.23 28.26
N ILE A 18 -11.08 -4.97 28.46
CA ILE A 18 -12.22 -4.35 27.76
C ILE A 18 -12.03 -4.40 26.24
N GLU A 19 -10.88 -3.98 25.74
CA GLU A 19 -10.55 -3.99 24.31
C GLU A 19 -10.59 -5.41 23.72
N ARG A 20 -10.11 -6.42 24.47
CA ARG A 20 -10.21 -7.83 24.08
C ARG A 20 -11.66 -8.27 23.97
N ARG A 21 -12.48 -8.01 24.98
CA ARG A 21 -13.91 -8.39 24.97
C ARG A 21 -14.71 -7.68 23.88
N LEU A 22 -14.40 -6.41 23.61
CA LEU A 22 -15.01 -5.65 22.52
C LEU A 22 -14.60 -6.20 21.14
N ARG A 23 -13.41 -6.78 21.00
CA ARG A 23 -12.97 -7.45 19.77
C ARG A 23 -13.68 -8.77 19.54
N GLU A 24 -13.96 -9.53 20.61
CA GLU A 24 -14.73 -10.77 20.58
C GLU A 24 -16.19 -10.52 20.17
N ASP A 25 -16.75 -9.36 20.55
CA ASP A 25 -18.12 -8.90 20.27
C ASP A 25 -19.21 -9.92 20.63
N GLN A 26 -18.98 -10.71 21.69
CA GLN A 26 -19.91 -11.74 22.18
C GLN A 26 -20.77 -11.28 23.37
N LEU A 27 -20.44 -10.13 23.97
CA LEU A 27 -21.09 -9.65 25.19
C LEU A 27 -21.90 -8.37 24.91
N THR A 28 -23.10 -8.32 25.48
CA THR A 28 -23.84 -7.08 25.65
C THR A 28 -23.08 -6.14 26.60
N LEU A 29 -23.44 -4.85 26.61
CA LEU A 29 -22.79 -3.88 27.50
C LEU A 29 -22.96 -4.23 29.00
N ASP A 30 -24.09 -4.83 29.36
CA ASP A 30 -24.39 -5.20 30.74
C ASP A 30 -23.66 -6.47 31.17
N GLU A 31 -23.50 -7.44 30.25
CA GLU A 31 -22.65 -8.61 30.45
C GLU A 31 -21.18 -8.22 30.52
N LEU A 32 -20.72 -7.30 29.66
CA LEU A 32 -19.36 -6.77 29.70
C LEU A 32 -19.06 -6.06 31.02
N LEU A 33 -20.01 -5.28 31.56
CA LEU A 33 -19.89 -4.68 32.88
C LEU A 33 -19.74 -5.74 33.98
N THR A 34 -20.53 -6.80 33.90
CA THR A 34 -20.50 -7.90 34.87
C THR A 34 -19.18 -8.67 34.78
N ASP A 35 -18.70 -8.91 33.56
CA ASP A 35 -17.42 -9.54 33.26
C ASP A 35 -16.24 -8.73 33.82
N ILE A 36 -16.24 -7.40 33.62
CA ILE A 36 -15.22 -6.51 34.18
C ILE A 36 -15.21 -6.57 35.72
N ARG A 37 -16.38 -6.50 36.36
CA ARG A 37 -16.50 -6.57 37.83
C ARG A 37 -16.03 -7.90 38.40
N THR A 38 -16.25 -8.99 37.67
CA THR A 38 -15.84 -10.34 38.08
C THR A 38 -14.33 -10.52 37.94
N HIS A 39 -13.75 -10.03 36.84
CA HIS A 39 -12.32 -10.13 36.58
C HIS A 39 -11.46 -9.13 37.38
N PHE A 40 -12.03 -7.99 37.75
CA PHE A 40 -11.34 -6.92 38.49
C PHE A 40 -12.19 -6.47 39.70
N PRO A 41 -12.34 -7.30 40.74
CA PRO A 41 -13.16 -6.97 41.90
C PRO A 41 -12.59 -5.81 42.73
N ASP A 42 -11.25 -5.64 42.72
CA ASP A 42 -10.55 -4.58 43.46
C ASP A 42 -10.35 -3.28 42.65
N ALA A 43 -10.95 -3.19 41.46
CA ALA A 43 -10.89 -1.97 40.65
C ALA A 43 -11.93 -0.95 41.11
N ASP A 44 -11.49 0.00 41.94
CA ASP A 44 -12.32 1.11 42.45
C ASP A 44 -12.99 1.94 41.33
N ASP A 45 -12.39 1.97 40.14
CA ASP A 45 -12.88 2.73 38.98
C ASP A 45 -13.58 1.83 37.95
N THR A 46 -14.61 1.08 38.35
CA THR A 46 -15.44 0.36 37.36
C THR A 46 -16.13 1.36 36.42
N PRO A 47 -15.97 1.25 35.09
CA PRO A 47 -16.53 2.21 34.17
C PRO A 47 -18.06 2.18 34.12
N SER A 48 -18.68 3.32 33.83
CA SER A 48 -20.12 3.40 33.65
C SER A 48 -20.56 2.81 32.30
N ARG A 49 -21.81 2.33 32.25
CA ARG A 49 -22.45 1.78 31.03
C ARG A 49 -22.34 2.74 29.83
N SER A 50 -22.61 4.03 30.06
CA SER A 50 -22.53 5.06 29.01
C SER A 50 -21.10 5.37 28.58
N ALA A 51 -20.10 5.20 29.45
CA ALA A 51 -18.69 5.33 29.07
C ALA A 51 -18.24 4.14 28.20
N LEU A 52 -18.66 2.92 28.55
CA LEU A 52 -18.43 1.73 27.74
C LEU A 52 -19.13 1.79 26.39
N GLY A 53 -20.38 2.23 26.33
CA GLY A 53 -21.13 2.34 25.06
C GLY A 53 -20.46 3.29 24.07
N ARG A 54 -20.06 4.49 24.51
CA ARG A 54 -19.32 5.44 23.67
C ARG A 54 -17.97 4.89 23.24
N TYR A 55 -17.28 4.21 24.14
CA TYR A 55 -15.99 3.58 23.82
C TYR A 55 -16.16 2.44 22.82
N LYS A 56 -17.16 1.57 22.97
CA LYS A 56 -17.51 0.50 22.02
C LYS A 56 -17.75 1.05 20.61
N GLN A 57 -18.48 2.16 20.49
CA GLN A 57 -18.71 2.80 19.19
C GLN A 57 -17.39 3.26 18.55
N SER A 58 -16.57 4.04 19.27
CA SER A 58 -15.29 4.53 18.75
C SER A 58 -14.28 3.39 18.46
N PHE A 59 -14.30 2.34 19.28
CA PHE A 59 -13.46 1.17 19.12
C PHE A 59 -13.91 0.34 17.91
N GLY A 60 -15.21 0.20 17.69
CA GLY A 60 -15.79 -0.46 16.52
C GLY A 60 -15.40 0.23 15.22
N GLU A 61 -15.47 1.56 15.17
CA GLU A 61 -15.00 2.35 14.01
C GLU A 61 -13.50 2.15 13.75
N MET A 62 -12.68 2.15 14.80
CA MET A 62 -11.23 1.91 14.71
C MET A 62 -10.91 0.49 14.21
N VAL A 63 -11.56 -0.53 14.77
CA VAL A 63 -11.37 -1.94 14.37
C VAL A 63 -11.90 -2.18 12.96
N GLY A 64 -13.00 -1.54 12.57
CA GLY A 64 -13.53 -1.58 11.20
C GLY A 64 -12.49 -1.08 10.19
N ARG A 65 -11.92 0.10 10.44
CA ARG A 65 -10.84 0.65 9.60
C ARG A 65 -9.61 -0.25 9.56
N MET A 66 -9.22 -0.85 10.69
CA MET A 66 -8.09 -1.80 10.73
C MET A 66 -8.36 -3.07 9.91
N ARG A 67 -9.59 -3.60 9.94
CA ARG A 67 -9.98 -4.77 9.14
C ARG A 67 -10.02 -4.45 7.65
N GLU A 68 -10.53 -3.29 7.28
CA GLU A 68 -10.50 -2.80 5.91
C GLU A 68 -9.05 -2.65 5.41
N GLN A 69 -8.18 -2.07 6.23
CA GLN A 69 -6.75 -1.95 5.92
C GLN A 69 -6.06 -3.31 5.79
N ASP A 70 -6.32 -4.25 6.70
CA ASP A 70 -5.75 -5.61 6.63
C ASP A 70 -6.28 -6.38 5.41
N GLN A 71 -7.56 -6.20 5.06
CA GLN A 71 -8.14 -6.80 3.86
C GLN A 71 -7.53 -6.21 2.58
N MET A 72 -7.33 -4.89 2.53
CA MET A 72 -6.65 -4.23 1.43
C MET A 72 -5.18 -4.66 1.33
N ALA A 73 -4.48 -4.78 2.46
CA ALA A 73 -3.11 -5.29 2.51
C ALA A 73 -3.02 -6.74 2.02
N ARG A 74 -3.96 -7.61 2.41
CA ARG A 74 -4.04 -9.00 1.93
C ARG A 74 -4.35 -9.08 0.44
N LEU A 75 -5.27 -8.25 -0.06
CA LEU A 75 -5.59 -8.17 -1.49
C LEU A 75 -4.36 -7.72 -2.28
N LEU A 76 -3.63 -6.73 -1.77
CA LEU A 76 -2.36 -6.32 -2.35
C LEU A 76 -1.38 -7.49 -2.37
N VAL A 77 -1.13 -8.16 -1.24
CA VAL A 77 -0.21 -9.31 -1.17
C VAL A 77 -0.64 -10.46 -2.10
N SER A 78 -1.94 -10.73 -2.23
CA SER A 78 -2.44 -11.78 -3.14
C SER A 78 -2.33 -11.43 -4.61
N GLU A 79 -2.51 -10.15 -4.97
CA GLU A 79 -2.30 -9.64 -6.34
C GLU A 79 -0.81 -9.54 -6.69
N LEU A 80 0.05 -9.36 -5.68
CA LEU A 80 1.50 -9.17 -5.84
C LEU A 80 2.27 -10.46 -6.16
N GLY A 81 1.80 -11.64 -5.71
CA GLY A 81 2.44 -12.94 -5.99
C GLY A 81 3.89 -13.09 -5.48
N GLU A 82 4.53 -14.24 -5.74
CA GLU A 82 5.86 -14.61 -5.20
C GLU A 82 7.08 -14.02 -5.95
N ASN A 83 6.90 -13.17 -6.97
CA ASN A 83 8.03 -12.57 -7.72
C ASN A 83 7.96 -11.02 -7.71
N PRO A 84 8.79 -10.33 -6.90
CA PRO A 84 8.58 -8.93 -6.57
C PRO A 84 9.20 -7.92 -7.56
N ASP A 85 9.87 -8.35 -8.62
CA ASP A 85 10.91 -7.48 -9.19
C ASP A 85 10.38 -6.31 -10.06
N GLU A 86 9.14 -6.38 -10.57
CA GLU A 86 8.60 -5.30 -11.43
C GLU A 86 7.08 -5.13 -11.34
N ARG A 87 6.34 -6.25 -11.26
CA ARG A 87 4.88 -6.22 -11.02
C ARG A 87 4.55 -5.68 -9.63
N ALA A 88 5.41 -5.97 -8.64
CA ALA A 88 5.17 -5.50 -7.30
C ALA A 88 5.32 -3.98 -7.16
N GLY A 89 6.32 -3.39 -7.82
CA GLY A 89 6.48 -1.93 -7.87
C GLY A 89 5.27 -1.24 -8.51
N ALA A 90 4.80 -1.75 -9.66
CA ALA A 90 3.63 -1.18 -10.34
C ALA A 90 2.34 -1.27 -9.51
N LEU A 91 2.13 -2.40 -8.82
CA LEU A 91 0.98 -2.60 -7.94
C LEU A 91 1.04 -1.73 -6.68
N MET A 92 2.22 -1.55 -6.06
CA MET A 92 2.39 -0.60 -4.95
C MET A 92 2.04 0.83 -5.38
N VAL A 93 2.55 1.27 -6.53
CA VAL A 93 2.24 2.59 -7.08
C VAL A 93 0.75 2.76 -7.32
N GLN A 94 0.06 1.73 -7.83
CA GLN A 94 -1.39 1.74 -8.00
C GLN A 94 -2.12 1.79 -6.66
N ALA A 95 -1.68 1.03 -5.65
CA ALA A 95 -2.25 1.02 -4.30
C ALA A 95 -2.16 2.40 -3.63
N VAL A 96 -0.99 3.03 -3.65
CA VAL A 96 -0.79 4.37 -3.09
C VAL A 96 -1.62 5.40 -3.86
N THR A 97 -1.74 5.26 -5.19
CA THR A 97 -2.66 6.08 -6.00
C THR A 97 -4.10 5.96 -5.48
N THR A 98 -4.61 4.73 -5.36
CA THR A 98 -6.00 4.47 -4.92
C THR A 98 -6.26 4.99 -3.50
N LEU A 99 -5.34 4.75 -2.56
CA LEU A 99 -5.48 5.23 -1.18
C LEU A 99 -5.45 6.76 -1.11
N THR A 100 -4.58 7.40 -1.88
CA THR A 100 -4.51 8.87 -1.96
C THR A 100 -5.77 9.46 -2.58
N SER A 101 -6.29 8.85 -3.65
CA SER A 101 -7.56 9.24 -4.27
C SER A 101 -8.72 9.10 -3.29
N HIS A 102 -8.82 7.97 -2.58
CA HIS A 102 -9.85 7.77 -1.56
C HIS A 102 -9.78 8.84 -0.46
N ALA A 103 -8.60 9.06 0.11
CA ALA A 103 -8.40 10.09 1.13
C ALA A 103 -8.72 11.51 0.61
N THR A 104 -8.47 11.77 -0.67
CA THR A 104 -8.85 13.04 -1.32
C THR A 104 -10.36 13.18 -1.45
N PHE A 105 -11.07 12.14 -1.90
CA PHE A 105 -12.53 12.15 -2.00
C PHE A 105 -13.19 12.35 -0.63
N THR A 106 -12.73 11.63 0.40
CA THR A 106 -13.23 11.80 1.76
C THR A 106 -13.00 13.23 2.28
N ALA A 107 -11.85 13.85 1.97
CA ALA A 107 -11.58 15.23 2.36
C ALA A 107 -12.45 16.25 1.58
N LEU A 108 -12.83 15.94 0.34
CA LEU A 108 -13.73 16.79 -0.46
C LEU A 108 -15.20 16.71 0.00
N GLU A 109 -15.59 15.62 0.66
CA GLU A 109 -16.91 15.49 1.29
C GLU A 109 -17.03 16.30 2.59
N GLU A 110 -15.93 16.76 3.17
CA GLU A 110 -15.95 17.70 4.29
C GLU A 110 -16.30 19.12 3.79
N ASP A 111 -17.27 19.76 4.45
CA ASP A 111 -17.75 21.11 4.09
C ASP A 111 -16.64 22.19 4.17
N LYS A 112 -15.58 21.92 4.96
CA LYS A 112 -14.33 22.70 5.03
C LYS A 112 -13.14 21.79 5.38
N PRO A 113 -12.42 21.24 4.38
CA PRO A 113 -11.23 20.45 4.65
C PRO A 113 -10.14 21.31 5.33
N ASP A 114 -9.51 20.75 6.35
CA ASP A 114 -8.40 21.40 7.04
C ASP A 114 -7.18 21.59 6.10
N ILE A 115 -6.48 22.72 6.25
CA ILE A 115 -5.32 23.09 5.43
C ILE A 115 -4.22 22.05 5.55
N ASP A 116 -4.05 21.44 6.73
CA ASP A 116 -3.04 20.42 6.93
C ASP A 116 -3.42 19.11 6.21
N THR A 117 -4.70 18.73 6.21
CA THR A 117 -5.22 17.61 5.39
C THR A 117 -4.91 17.83 3.90
N VAL A 118 -5.21 19.01 3.37
CA VAL A 118 -4.92 19.33 1.95
C VAL A 118 -3.42 19.23 1.66
N ARG A 119 -2.56 19.69 2.57
CA ARG A 119 -1.10 19.61 2.43
C ARG A 119 -0.60 18.17 2.44
N HIS A 120 -1.13 17.32 3.31
CA HIS A 120 -0.77 15.90 3.38
C HIS A 120 -1.18 15.16 2.10
N LEU A 121 -2.38 15.42 1.58
CA LEU A 121 -2.86 14.86 0.31
C LEU A 121 -2.01 15.30 -0.87
N ALA A 122 -1.63 16.58 -0.93
CA ALA A 122 -0.75 17.09 -1.99
C ALA A 122 0.64 16.42 -1.96
N ARG A 123 1.19 16.14 -0.78
CA ARG A 123 2.45 15.38 -0.63
C ARG A 123 2.29 13.92 -1.06
N ALA A 124 1.22 13.25 -0.61
CA ALA A 124 0.94 11.88 -1.02
C ALA A 124 0.79 11.77 -2.55
N ALA A 125 0.08 12.71 -3.18
CA ALA A 125 -0.04 12.76 -4.63
C ALA A 125 1.32 12.97 -5.34
N LYS A 126 2.18 13.83 -4.80
CA LYS A 126 3.55 14.02 -5.31
C LYS A 126 4.36 12.74 -5.21
N ASP A 127 4.32 12.05 -4.08
CA ASP A 127 5.07 10.82 -3.83
C ASP A 127 4.62 9.69 -4.77
N VAL A 128 3.30 9.58 -5.03
CA VAL A 128 2.74 8.68 -6.05
C VAL A 128 3.30 8.98 -7.45
N LEU A 129 3.29 10.25 -7.84
CA LEU A 129 3.78 10.66 -9.16
C LEU A 129 5.29 10.40 -9.31
N GLN A 130 6.08 10.60 -8.25
CA GLN A 130 7.49 10.28 -8.24
C GLN A 130 7.73 8.77 -8.35
N ALA A 131 6.97 7.96 -7.62
CA ALA A 131 7.07 6.51 -7.70
C ALA A 131 6.70 5.98 -9.11
N ARG A 132 5.68 6.55 -9.77
CA ARG A 132 5.38 6.27 -11.18
C ARG A 132 6.55 6.57 -12.10
N LYS A 133 7.20 7.72 -11.90
CA LYS A 133 8.34 8.14 -12.72
C LYS A 133 9.50 7.17 -12.59
N VAL A 134 9.87 6.79 -11.36
CA VAL A 134 10.95 5.83 -11.12
C VAL A 134 10.67 4.49 -11.82
N SER A 135 9.44 3.98 -11.71
CA SER A 135 9.05 2.74 -12.40
C SER A 135 9.11 2.86 -13.93
N PHE A 136 8.77 4.02 -14.49
CA PHE A 136 8.90 4.27 -15.92
C PHE A 136 10.36 4.32 -16.37
N ASP A 137 11.21 5.06 -15.64
CA ASP A 137 12.64 5.20 -15.93
C ASP A 137 13.36 3.84 -15.86
N GLU A 138 12.98 2.97 -14.91
CA GLU A 138 13.47 1.59 -14.80
C GLU A 138 13.09 0.74 -16.02
N ARG A 139 11.82 0.78 -16.45
CA ARG A 139 11.35 0.05 -17.63
C ARG A 139 12.08 0.50 -18.89
N GLU A 140 12.22 1.81 -19.08
CA GLU A 140 12.96 2.35 -20.23
C GLU A 140 14.42 1.90 -20.20
N ALA A 141 15.05 1.86 -19.02
CA ALA A 141 16.41 1.37 -18.87
C ALA A 141 16.53 -0.14 -19.16
N ILE A 142 15.55 -0.95 -18.75
CA ILE A 142 15.50 -2.39 -19.05
C ILE A 142 15.33 -2.61 -20.56
N GLU A 143 14.36 -1.94 -21.19
CA GLU A 143 14.13 -2.03 -22.63
C GLU A 143 15.36 -1.60 -23.43
N ARG A 144 16.01 -0.50 -23.03
CA ARG A 144 17.26 -0.04 -23.66
C ARG A 144 18.37 -1.07 -23.52
N LYS A 145 18.60 -1.61 -22.32
CA LYS A 145 19.62 -2.65 -22.09
C LYS A 145 19.33 -3.91 -22.90
N ALA A 146 18.07 -4.36 -22.92
CA ALA A 146 17.66 -5.53 -23.69
C ALA A 146 17.88 -5.32 -25.18
N ARG A 147 17.50 -4.14 -25.71
CA ARG A 147 17.73 -3.78 -27.12
C ARG A 147 19.22 -3.72 -27.45
N GLU A 148 20.03 -3.08 -26.60
CA GLU A 148 21.48 -3.02 -26.79
C GLU A 148 22.11 -4.41 -26.80
N GLN A 149 21.70 -5.28 -25.88
CA GLN A 149 22.21 -6.65 -25.82
C GLN A 149 21.79 -7.44 -27.07
N GLN A 150 20.52 -7.36 -27.47
CA GLN A 150 20.02 -8.02 -28.67
C GLN A 150 20.72 -7.53 -29.94
N LEU A 151 21.01 -6.23 -30.06
CA LEU A 151 21.76 -5.68 -31.20
C LEU A 151 23.21 -6.18 -31.23
N ARG A 152 23.87 -6.27 -30.07
CA ARG A 152 25.22 -6.85 -29.97
C ARG A 152 25.24 -8.32 -30.38
N GLU A 153 24.27 -9.10 -29.91
CA GLU A 153 24.12 -10.52 -30.27
C GLU A 153 23.85 -10.68 -31.78
N GLN A 154 22.93 -9.89 -32.35
CA GLN A 154 22.64 -9.92 -33.78
C GLN A 154 23.84 -9.49 -34.64
N ASP A 155 24.60 -8.49 -34.21
CA ASP A 155 25.81 -8.07 -34.93
C ASP A 155 26.90 -9.15 -34.91
N ALA A 156 27.08 -9.83 -33.77
CA ALA A 156 28.00 -10.95 -33.65
C ALA A 156 27.58 -12.10 -34.58
N ASN A 157 26.28 -12.42 -34.63
CA ASN A 157 25.73 -13.44 -35.52
C ASN A 157 25.91 -13.05 -37.00
N LEU A 158 25.67 -11.78 -37.35
CA LEU A 158 25.86 -11.27 -38.71
C LEU A 158 27.33 -11.44 -39.16
N LYS A 159 28.29 -11.11 -38.30
CA LYS A 159 29.73 -11.30 -38.59
C LYS A 159 30.09 -12.77 -38.83
N GLN A 160 29.53 -13.68 -38.04
CA GLN A 160 29.75 -15.12 -38.25
C GLN A 160 29.17 -15.60 -39.59
N VAL A 161 27.92 -15.21 -39.90
CA VAL A 161 27.27 -15.55 -41.17
C VAL A 161 28.02 -14.93 -42.36
N ALA A 162 28.49 -13.69 -42.21
CA ALA A 162 29.28 -13.01 -43.22
C ALA A 162 30.56 -13.76 -43.58
N SER A 163 31.30 -14.20 -42.55
CA SER A 163 32.50 -15.01 -42.75
C SER A 163 32.18 -16.37 -43.38
N ALA A 164 31.06 -17.00 -43.02
CA ALA A 164 30.69 -18.32 -43.53
C ALA A 164 30.20 -18.28 -44.99
N GLN A 165 29.51 -17.21 -45.39
CA GLN A 165 28.95 -17.06 -46.73
C GLN A 165 29.82 -16.22 -47.67
N GLY A 166 30.94 -15.67 -47.19
CA GLY A 166 31.81 -14.82 -48.00
C GLY A 166 31.16 -13.49 -48.41
N LEU A 167 30.30 -12.94 -47.54
CA LEU A 167 29.66 -11.63 -47.76
C LEU A 167 30.74 -10.54 -47.79
N SER A 168 30.63 -9.60 -48.73
CA SER A 168 31.53 -8.45 -48.80
C SER A 168 31.26 -7.44 -47.68
N GLU A 169 32.21 -6.56 -47.40
CA GLU A 169 32.09 -5.52 -46.37
C GLU A 169 30.88 -4.60 -46.63
N ASP A 170 30.65 -4.21 -47.89
CA ASP A 170 29.48 -3.43 -48.31
C ASP A 170 28.15 -4.16 -48.02
N GLN A 171 28.12 -5.48 -48.20
CA GLN A 171 26.93 -6.29 -47.91
C GLN A 171 26.68 -6.37 -46.41
N VAL A 172 27.73 -6.55 -45.60
CA VAL A 172 27.61 -6.54 -44.12
C VAL A 172 27.12 -5.18 -43.63
N GLN A 173 27.67 -4.09 -44.18
CA GLN A 173 27.24 -2.73 -43.83
C GLN A 173 25.78 -2.48 -44.23
N PHE A 174 25.34 -2.98 -45.39
CA PHE A 174 23.93 -2.92 -45.80
C PHE A 174 23.01 -3.59 -44.76
N TRP A 175 23.34 -4.79 -44.27
CA TRP A 175 22.54 -5.47 -43.25
C TRP A 175 22.56 -4.75 -41.90
N ARG A 176 23.70 -4.18 -41.48
CA ARG A 176 23.80 -3.39 -40.25
C ARG A 176 22.89 -2.17 -40.28
N GLU A 177 22.93 -1.40 -41.36
CA GLU A 177 22.19 -0.14 -41.46
C GLU A 177 20.69 -0.35 -41.73
N HIS A 178 20.35 -1.22 -42.69
CA HIS A 178 18.98 -1.35 -43.18
C HIS A 178 18.13 -2.38 -42.44
N VAL A 179 18.75 -3.35 -41.76
CA VAL A 179 18.03 -4.41 -41.03
C VAL A 179 18.21 -4.31 -39.54
N LEU A 180 19.45 -4.10 -39.06
CA LEU A 180 19.70 -3.94 -37.62
C LEU A 180 19.54 -2.48 -37.14
N GLY A 181 19.47 -1.51 -38.06
CA GLY A 181 19.37 -0.09 -37.72
C GLY A 181 20.60 0.47 -37.01
N ILE A 182 21.74 -0.22 -37.11
CA ILE A 182 23.02 0.16 -36.52
C ILE A 182 23.75 1.00 -37.57
N LYS A 183 23.98 2.28 -37.28
CA LYS A 183 24.81 3.17 -38.09
C LYS A 183 26.27 3.04 -37.71
#